data_AF-A0A2D4PKI6-F1
#
_entry.id   AF-A0A2D4PKI6-F1
#
_cell.length_a   1.000
_cell.length_b   1.000
_cell.length_c   1.000
_cell.angle_alpha   90.00
_cell.angle_beta   90.00
_cell.angle_gamma   90.00
#
_symmetry.space_group_name_H-M   'P 1'
#
loop_
_entity.id
_entity.type
_entity.pdbx_description
1 polymer ?
#
loop_
_entity_poly.entity_id
_entity_poly.type
_entity_poly.pdbx_seq_one_letter_code
_entity_poly.pdbx_strand_id
1 'polypeptide(L)'
;RLGEVEKGRSSPLGWEIERSKFYLRFQNVKEEKGENLPEIMTEILAEVLEIAEEKMMDGIDEVFCVYTRYAARNNLPREVHIRFMKKPTKAQILQVAREKTLKYKDKEIVVLKQVPRRVREMRREHF
;
A
#
# COMPACT_ATOMS: atom_id res chain seq x y z
N ARG A 1 5.88 -0.08 35.11
CA ARG A 1 5.17 0.82 34.16
C ARG A 1 4.63 0.01 32.96
N LEU A 2 3.70 -0.92 33.21
CA LEU A 2 3.07 -1.73 32.16
C LEU A 2 1.75 -1.10 31.63
N GLY A 3 1.14 -0.20 32.40
CA GLY A 3 -0.18 0.38 32.09
C GLY A 3 -0.23 1.45 30.98
N GLU A 4 0.90 2.01 30.54
CA GLU A 4 0.91 2.99 29.44
C GLU A 4 0.88 2.31 28.06
N VAL A 5 1.39 1.08 27.97
CA VAL A 5 1.41 0.30 26.71
C VAL A 5 0.02 -0.27 26.41
N GLU A 6 -0.75 -0.65 27.43
CA GLU A 6 -2.11 -1.15 27.26
C GLU A 6 -3.12 -0.05 26.91
N LYS A 7 -2.93 1.17 27.42
CA LYS A 7 -3.79 2.33 27.10
C LYS A 7 -3.69 2.79 25.63
N GLY A 8 -2.59 2.44 24.94
CA GLY A 8 -2.41 2.76 23.52
C GLY A 8 -3.29 1.93 22.58
N ARG A 9 -3.69 0.71 22.98
CA ARG A 9 -4.48 -0.20 22.14
C ARG A 9 -5.95 0.20 21.98
N SER A 10 -6.51 0.91 22.96
CA SER A 10 -7.91 1.37 22.95
C SER A 10 -8.09 2.81 22.44
N SER A 11 -7.00 3.53 22.17
CA SER A 11 -7.06 4.87 21.59
C SER A 11 -7.45 4.83 20.10
N PRO A 12 -8.15 5.85 19.55
CA PRO A 12 -8.47 5.93 18.12
C PRO A 12 -7.22 5.78 17.23
N LEU A 13 -6.07 6.26 17.70
CA LEU A 13 -4.79 6.14 17.02
C LEU A 13 -4.29 4.68 16.96
N GLY A 14 -4.50 3.91 18.03
CA GLY A 14 -4.15 2.48 18.08
C GLY A 14 -4.88 1.69 16.98
N TRP A 15 -6.18 1.95 16.80
CA TRP A 15 -6.99 1.36 15.74
C TRP A 15 -6.53 1.76 14.33
N GLU A 16 -6.22 3.05 14.11
CA GLU A 16 -5.68 3.52 12.83
C GLU A 16 -4.35 2.84 12.49
N ILE A 17 -3.46 2.69 13.48
CA ILE A 17 -2.19 1.99 13.32
C ILE A 17 -2.44 0.52 12.99
N GLU A 18 -3.31 -0.17 13.73
CA GLU A 18 -3.61 -1.58 13.48
C GLU A 18 -4.18 -1.80 12.08
N ARG A 19 -5.12 -0.93 11.66
CA ARG A 19 -5.68 -0.96 10.30
C ARG A 19 -4.60 -0.74 9.25
N SER A 20 -3.69 0.23 9.44
CA SER A 20 -2.62 0.53 8.48
C SER A 20 -1.66 -0.66 8.24
N LYS A 21 -1.62 -1.64 9.17
CA LYS A 21 -0.79 -2.84 9.01
C LYS A 21 -1.22 -3.70 7.83
N PHE A 22 -2.45 -3.57 7.33
CA PHE A 22 -2.94 -4.32 6.17
C PHE A 22 -2.76 -3.59 4.84
N TYR A 23 -2.31 -2.33 4.85
CA TYR A 23 -2.23 -1.53 3.63
C TYR A 23 -0.79 -1.31 3.15
N LEU A 24 -0.61 -1.32 1.83
CA LEU A 24 0.52 -0.72 1.12
C LEU A 24 0.03 0.33 0.13
N ARG A 25 0.93 1.26 -0.20
CA ARG A 25 0.73 2.31 -1.19
C ARG A 25 1.71 2.10 -2.32
N PHE A 26 1.22 2.19 -3.55
CA PHE A 26 1.99 2.00 -4.77
C PHE A 26 1.92 3.28 -5.59
N GLN A 27 3.08 3.85 -5.89
CA GLN A 27 3.19 5.08 -6.68
C GLN A 27 3.67 4.75 -8.10
N ASN A 28 3.41 5.67 -9.03
CA ASN A 28 3.79 5.55 -10.44
C ASN A 28 3.10 4.42 -11.22
N VAL A 29 1.97 3.90 -10.72
CA VAL A 29 1.14 2.96 -11.48
C VAL A 29 0.42 3.75 -12.57
N LYS A 30 0.81 3.53 -13.83
CA LYS A 30 0.23 4.22 -14.99
C LYS A 30 -1.03 3.48 -15.46
N GLU A 31 -2.18 3.92 -14.96
CA GLU A 31 -3.50 3.46 -15.42
C GLU A 31 -3.88 4.14 -16.74
N GLU A 32 -4.41 3.36 -17.67
CA GLU A 32 -5.06 3.83 -18.90
C GLU A 32 -6.58 3.67 -18.81
N LYS A 33 -7.30 4.44 -19.64
CA LYS A 33 -8.76 4.44 -19.60
C LYS A 33 -9.29 3.07 -20.03
N GLY A 34 -10.05 2.42 -19.14
CA GLY A 34 -10.65 1.10 -19.40
C GLY A 34 -9.85 -0.07 -18.83
N GLU A 35 -8.69 0.19 -18.21
CA GLU A 35 -7.92 -0.84 -17.53
C GLU A 35 -8.55 -1.25 -16.19
N ASN A 36 -8.49 -2.55 -15.88
CA ASN A 36 -8.92 -3.09 -14.61
C ASN A 36 -7.75 -3.06 -13.62
N LEU A 37 -7.78 -2.08 -12.72
CA LEU A 37 -6.70 -1.88 -11.75
C LEU A 37 -6.45 -3.10 -10.82
N PRO A 38 -7.49 -3.72 -10.22
CA PRO A 38 -7.33 -4.98 -9.49
C PRO A 38 -6.55 -6.05 -10.26
N GLU A 39 -6.86 -6.27 -11.54
CA GLU A 39 -6.18 -7.27 -12.37
C GLU A 39 -4.71 -6.90 -12.58
N ILE A 40 -4.42 -5.65 -12.98
CA ILE A 40 -3.04 -5.16 -13.17
C ILE A 40 -2.20 -5.33 -11.89
N MET A 41 -2.75 -4.93 -10.74
CA MET A 41 -2.02 -5.06 -9.48
C MET A 41 -1.84 -6.52 -9.06
N THR A 42 -2.78 -7.39 -9.41
CA THR A 42 -2.68 -8.83 -9.16
C THR A 42 -1.56 -9.42 -9.99
N GLU A 43 -1.52 -9.14 -11.29
CA GLU A 43 -0.48 -9.59 -12.22
C GLU A 43 0.93 -9.17 -11.73
N ILE A 44 1.13 -7.88 -11.46
CA ILE A 44 2.42 -7.34 -10.98
C ILE A 44 2.85 -8.02 -9.69
N LEU A 45 1.94 -8.18 -8.72
CA LEU A 45 2.29 -8.75 -7.42
C LEU A 45 2.48 -10.28 -7.48
N ALA A 46 1.74 -10.96 -8.35
CA ALA A 46 1.89 -12.39 -8.59
C ALA A 46 3.24 -12.71 -9.22
N GLU A 47 3.66 -11.93 -10.23
CA GLU A 47 4.97 -12.04 -10.86
C GLU A 47 6.10 -11.83 -9.84
N VAL A 48 6.01 -10.76 -9.04
CA VAL A 48 7.02 -10.40 -8.03
C VAL A 48 7.17 -11.47 -6.94
N LEU A 49 6.07 -12.12 -6.56
CA LEU A 49 6.06 -13.19 -5.56
C LEU A 49 6.23 -14.58 -6.16
N GLU A 50 6.31 -14.70 -7.48
CA GLU A 50 6.41 -15.96 -8.22
C GLU A 50 5.28 -16.95 -7.82
N ILE A 51 4.05 -16.44 -7.72
CA ILE A 51 2.83 -17.21 -7.39
C ILE A 51 1.78 -17.08 -8.50
N ALA A 52 0.78 -17.97 -8.50
CA ALA A 52 -0.36 -17.85 -9.39
C ALA A 52 -1.20 -16.59 -9.09
N GLU A 53 -1.71 -15.93 -10.14
CA GLU A 53 -2.57 -14.75 -10.05
C GLU A 53 -3.81 -14.99 -9.19
N GLU A 54 -4.46 -16.15 -9.33
CA GLU A 54 -5.64 -16.54 -8.52
C GLU A 54 -5.34 -16.46 -7.02
N LYS A 55 -4.19 -16.99 -6.60
CA LYS A 55 -3.74 -16.97 -5.21
C LYS A 55 -3.40 -15.56 -4.73
N MET A 56 -2.88 -14.72 -5.62
CA MET A 56 -2.62 -13.31 -5.31
C MET A 56 -3.93 -12.53 -5.15
N MET A 57 -4.90 -12.78 -6.03
CA MET A 57 -6.24 -12.18 -5.99
C MET A 57 -6.96 -12.53 -4.69
N ASP A 58 -6.93 -13.79 -4.26
CA ASP A 58 -7.47 -14.23 -2.95
C ASP A 58 -6.78 -13.55 -1.75
N GLY A 59 -5.55 -13.08 -1.94
CA GLY A 59 -4.78 -12.37 -0.91
C GLY A 59 -5.13 -10.88 -0.82
N ILE A 60 -5.77 -10.33 -1.84
CA ILE A 60 -6.18 -8.92 -1.96
C ILE A 60 -7.63 -8.79 -1.46
N ASP A 61 -7.87 -7.77 -0.65
CA ASP A 61 -9.19 -7.48 -0.10
C ASP A 61 -9.82 -6.28 -0.83
N GLU A 62 -9.08 -5.17 -0.92
CA GLU A 62 -9.53 -3.96 -1.61
C GLU A 62 -8.38 -3.32 -2.38
N VAL A 63 -8.69 -2.79 -3.56
CA VAL A 63 -7.79 -1.98 -4.38
C VAL A 63 -8.49 -0.69 -4.75
N PHE A 64 -7.86 0.46 -4.52
CA PHE A 64 -8.41 1.75 -4.94
C PHE A 64 -7.33 2.77 -5.27
N CYS A 65 -7.61 3.63 -6.25
CA CYS A 65 -6.79 4.79 -6.56
C CYS A 65 -7.12 5.95 -5.60
N VAL A 66 -6.10 6.65 -5.16
CA VAL A 66 -6.28 7.92 -4.45
C VAL A 66 -6.45 9.04 -5.47
N TYR A 67 -7.68 9.55 -5.56
CA TYR A 67 -7.97 10.72 -6.37
C TYR A 67 -7.53 12.00 -5.64
N THR A 68 -6.53 12.68 -6.18
CA THR A 68 -6.17 14.03 -5.72
C THR A 68 -6.35 15.03 -6.86
N ARG A 69 -6.87 16.22 -6.53
CA ARG A 69 -6.98 17.34 -7.50
C ARG A 69 -5.63 17.68 -8.11
N TYR A 70 -4.56 17.53 -7.35
CA TYR A 70 -3.20 17.76 -7.83
C TYR A 70 -2.82 16.79 -8.94
N ALA A 71 -3.03 15.48 -8.76
CA ALA A 71 -2.71 14.50 -9.79
C ALA A 71 -3.57 14.71 -11.05
N ALA A 72 -4.86 15.02 -10.88
CA ALA A 72 -5.76 15.31 -11.98
C ALA A 72 -5.34 16.55 -12.79
N ARG A 73 -4.90 17.63 -12.13
CA ARG A 73 -4.46 18.87 -12.80
C ARG A 73 -3.12 18.73 -13.51
N ASN A 74 -2.21 17.93 -12.97
CA ASN A 74 -0.85 17.76 -13.51
C ASN A 74 -0.68 16.49 -14.35
N ASN A 75 -1.76 15.76 -14.63
CA ASN A 75 -1.75 14.50 -15.35
C ASN A 75 -0.71 13.49 -14.79
N LEU A 76 -0.61 13.41 -13.46
CA LEU A 76 0.32 12.52 -12.77
C LEU A 76 -0.32 11.14 -12.56
N PRO A 77 0.48 10.06 -12.59
CA PRO A 77 0.01 8.73 -12.23
C PRO A 77 -0.54 8.76 -10.80
N ARG A 78 -1.70 8.14 -10.62
CA ARG A 78 -2.37 8.11 -9.32
C ARG A 78 -1.68 7.09 -8.41
N GLU A 79 -1.80 7.33 -7.12
CA GLU A 79 -1.31 6.39 -6.12
C GLU A 79 -2.38 5.33 -5.87
N VAL A 80 -1.97 4.06 -5.86
CA VAL A 80 -2.85 2.91 -5.65
C VAL A 80 -2.67 2.40 -4.23
N HIS A 81 -3.77 2.23 -3.51
CA HIS A 81 -3.79 1.67 -2.17
C HIS A 81 -4.38 0.27 -2.24
N ILE A 82 -3.66 -0.69 -1.67
CA ILE A 82 -4.11 -2.08 -1.59
C ILE A 82 -4.22 -2.49 -0.14
N ARG A 83 -5.39 -3.02 0.24
CA ARG A 83 -5.61 -3.76 1.49
C ARG A 83 -5.41 -5.24 1.21
N PHE A 84 -4.57 -5.88 2.01
CA PHE A 84 -4.36 -7.33 1.97
C PHE A 84 -5.16 -8.02 3.06
N MET A 85 -5.65 -9.23 2.77
CA MET A 85 -6.35 -10.08 3.73
C MET A 85 -5.44 -10.48 4.90
N LYS A 86 -4.16 -10.74 4.62
CA LYS A 86 -3.20 -11.27 5.58
C LYS A 86 -1.96 -10.37 5.70
N LYS A 87 -1.54 -10.08 6.93
CA LYS A 87 -0.32 -9.29 7.21
C LYS A 87 0.98 -9.91 6.65
N PRO A 88 1.17 -11.24 6.64
CA PRO A 88 2.37 -11.86 6.06
C PRO A 88 2.55 -11.55 4.57
N THR A 89 1.47 -11.60 3.76
CA THR A 89 1.51 -11.28 2.33
C THR A 89 2.07 -9.88 2.09
N LYS A 90 1.56 -8.90 2.84
CA LYS A 90 2.09 -7.54 2.82
C LYS A 90 3.58 -7.47 3.19
N ALA A 91 3.98 -8.17 4.24
CA ALA A 91 5.36 -8.15 4.72
C ALA A 91 6.32 -8.73 3.68
N GLN A 92 5.93 -9.81 3.01
CA GLN A 92 6.67 -10.41 1.90
C GLN A 92 6.82 -9.43 0.74
N ILE A 93 5.73 -8.81 0.27
CA ILE A 93 5.78 -7.81 -0.81
C ILE A 93 6.71 -6.65 -0.45
N LEU A 94 6.63 -6.15 0.77
CA LEU A 94 7.49 -5.06 1.22
C LEU A 94 8.96 -5.47 1.32
N GLN A 95 9.25 -6.72 1.66
CA GLN A 95 10.61 -7.24 1.67
C GLN A 95 11.14 -7.35 0.24
N VAL A 96 10.38 -7.97 -0.66
CA VAL A 96 10.78 -8.13 -2.06
C VAL A 96 10.96 -6.77 -2.73
N ALA A 97 10.09 -5.78 -2.47
CA ALA A 97 10.21 -4.43 -3.00
C ALA A 97 11.45 -3.65 -2.51
N ARG A 98 12.13 -4.12 -1.45
CA ARG A 98 13.42 -3.55 -1.01
C ARG A 98 14.60 -4.18 -1.73
N GLU A 99 14.45 -5.43 -2.17
CA GLU A 99 15.50 -6.22 -2.81
C GLU A 99 15.45 -6.09 -4.34
N LYS A 100 14.23 -6.07 -4.89
CA LYS A 100 13.94 -5.98 -6.32
C LYS A 100 13.17 -4.70 -6.61
N THR A 101 13.48 -4.06 -7.73
CA THR A 101 12.72 -2.91 -8.23
C THR A 101 11.49 -3.41 -8.98
N LEU A 102 10.30 -2.97 -8.56
CA LEU A 102 9.06 -3.28 -9.26
C LEU A 102 8.92 -2.36 -10.47
N LYS A 103 8.60 -2.91 -11.64
CA LYS A 103 8.42 -2.14 -12.87
C LYS A 103 7.08 -2.47 -13.52
N TYR A 104 6.46 -1.47 -14.11
CA TYR A 104 5.26 -1.60 -14.92
C TYR A 104 5.28 -0.58 -16.04
N LYS A 105 5.07 -1.02 -17.29
CA LYS A 105 5.14 -0.16 -18.50
C LYS A 105 6.40 0.74 -18.50
N ASP A 106 7.56 0.12 -18.26
CA ASP A 106 8.88 0.77 -18.19
C ASP A 106 9.06 1.84 -17.09
N LYS A 107 8.11 1.93 -16.14
CA LYS A 107 8.20 2.82 -14.99
C LYS A 107 8.41 2.05 -13.70
N GLU A 108 9.25 2.58 -12.85
CA GLU A 108 9.50 2.02 -11.52
C GLU A 108 8.34 2.36 -10.58
N ILE A 109 7.78 1.32 -9.98
CA ILE A 109 6.75 1.41 -8.94
C ILE A 109 7.43 1.56 -7.59
N VAL A 110 7.06 2.60 -6.86
CA VAL A 110 7.54 2.81 -5.49
C VAL A 110 6.52 2.25 -4.52
N VAL A 111 6.97 1.34 -3.64
CA VAL A 111 6.13 0.70 -2.61
C VAL A 111 6.37 1.34 -1.25
N LEU A 112 5.32 1.86 -0.62
CA LEU A 112 5.37 2.55 0.67
C LEU A 112 4.43 1.93 1.69
N LYS A 113 4.80 2.03 2.97
CA LYS A 113 3.90 1.71 4.08
C LYS A 113 2.79 2.75 4.18
N GLN A 114 1.56 2.31 4.43
CA GLN A 114 0.52 3.22 4.92
C GLN A 114 0.86 3.67 6.34
N VAL A 115 0.91 4.98 6.57
CA VAL A 115 1.15 5.57 7.89
C VAL A 115 -0.01 6.53 8.19
N PRO A 116 -0.72 6.37 9.32
CA PRO A 116 -1.80 7.27 9.69
C PRO A 116 -1.33 8.72 9.76
N ARG A 117 -2.21 9.66 9.40
CA ARG A 117 -1.88 11.08 9.31
C ARG A 117 -1.32 11.63 10.63
N ARG A 118 -1.96 11.32 11.76
CA ARG A 118 -1.51 11.73 13.09
C ARG A 118 -0.09 11.28 13.38
N VAL A 119 0.27 10.05 12.99
CA VAL A 119 1.65 9.53 13.13
C VAL A 119 2.62 10.29 12.24
N ARG A 120 2.21 10.68 11.02
CA ARG A 120 3.04 11.50 10.12
C ARG A 120 3.26 12.90 10.69
N GLU A 121 2.25 13.50 11.30
CA GLU A 121 2.33 14.84 11.91
C GLU A 121 3.29 14.84 13.11
N MET A 122 3.13 13.90 14.05
CA MET A 122 4.07 13.74 15.19
C MET A 122 5.53 13.56 14.72
N ARG A 123 5.76 12.84 13.62
CA ARG A 123 7.12 12.66 13.09
C ARG A 123 7.71 13.93 12.50
N ARG A 124 6.91 14.89 12.02
CA ARG A 124 7.43 16.16 11.49
C ARG A 124 7.97 17.07 12.57
N GLU A 125 7.45 16.96 13.80
CA GLU A 125 7.86 17.78 14.93
C GLU A 125 9.25 17.43 15.47
N HIS A 126 9.83 16.32 14.99
CA HIS A 126 11.14 15.82 15.42
C HIS A 126 12.25 16.00 14.36
N PHE A 127 11.97 16.69 13.25
CA PHE A 127 12.93 17.07 12.21
C PHE A 127 12.94 18.59 12.02
#